data_AF-A0A938R8P9-F1
#
_entry.id   AF-A0A938R8P9-F1
#
_cell.length_a   1.000
_cell.length_b   1.000
_cell.length_c   1.000
_cell.angle_alpha   90.00
_cell.angle_beta   90.00
_cell.angle_gamma   90.00
#
_symmetry.space_group_name_H-M   'P 1'
#
loop_
_entity.id
_entity.type
_entity.pdbx_description
1 polymer ?
#
loop_
_entity_poly.entity_id
_entity_poly.type
_entity_poly.pdbx_seq_one_letter_code
_entity_poly.pdbx_strand_id
1 'polypeptide(L)' 'MKTTLNIPEDLVKTAMMLSKHHTKTETIIVALKEYIRLKKVEKVLEHEGKLQMEDTWERSRHAR' A
#
# COMPACT_ATOMS: atom_id res chain seq x y z
N MET A 1 -3.62 18.58 -8.87
CA MET A 1 -3.21 18.92 -10.26
C MET A 1 -4.13 18.18 -11.21
N LYS A 2 -4.64 18.85 -12.26
CA LYS A 2 -5.41 18.18 -13.33
C LYS A 2 -4.41 17.62 -14.34
N THR A 3 -4.56 16.34 -14.68
CA THR A 3 -3.64 15.62 -15.58
C THR A 3 -4.48 14.86 -16.60
N THR A 4 -4.00 14.77 -17.84
CA THR A 4 -4.61 13.96 -18.89
C THR A 4 -3.76 12.70 -19.08
N LEU A 5 -4.36 11.52 -18.92
CA LEU A 5 -3.71 10.22 -19.06
C LEU A 5 -4.60 9.32 -19.93
N ASN A 6 -3.97 8.54 -20.82
CA ASN A 6 -4.67 7.52 -21.61
C ASN A 6 -4.68 6.22 -20.81
N ILE A 7 -5.87 5.80 -20.37
CA ILE A 7 -6.08 4.60 -19.56
C ILE A 7 -7.23 3.80 -20.21
N PRO A 8 -7.14 2.46 -20.28
CA PRO A 8 -8.25 1.63 -20.77
C PRO A 8 -9.54 1.86 -19.96
N GLU A 9 -10.63 2.15 -20.67
CA GLU A 9 -11.93 2.49 -20.05
C GLU A 9 -12.56 1.31 -19.30
N ASP A 10 -12.40 0.10 -19.85
CA ASP A 10 -12.84 -1.17 -19.27
C ASP A 10 -12.15 -1.44 -17.93
N LEU A 11 -10.85 -1.17 -17.83
CA LEU A 11 -10.08 -1.30 -16.60
C LEU A 11 -10.62 -0.38 -15.50
N VAL A 12 -10.85 0.90 -15.84
CA VAL A 12 -11.37 1.88 -14.87
C VAL A 12 -12.79 1.53 -14.44
N LYS A 13 -13.65 1.10 -15.37
CA LYS A 13 -15.03 0.67 -15.05
C LYS A 13 -15.05 -0.57 -14.16
N THR A 14 -14.19 -1.54 -14.43
CA THR A 14 -14.07 -2.76 -13.61
C THR A 14 -13.62 -2.41 -12.20
N ALA A 15 -12.58 -1.56 -12.08
CA ALA A 15 -12.11 -1.10 -10.79
C ALA A 15 -13.20 -0.35 -10.02
N MET A 16 -13.93 0.56 -10.66
CA MET A 16 -15.07 1.28 -10.06
C MET A 16 -16.16 0.33 -9.56
N MET A 17 -16.51 -0.70 -10.34
CA MET A 17 -17.54 -1.67 -9.97
C MET A 17 -17.14 -2.49 -8.75
N LEU A 18 -15.90 -2.99 -8.72
CA LEU A 18 -15.38 -3.80 -7.63
C LEU A 18 -15.21 -3.00 -6.34
N SER A 19 -14.74 -1.75 -6.45
CA SER A 19 -14.51 -0.89 -5.30
C SER A 19 -15.75 -0.08 -4.87
N LYS A 20 -16.84 -0.14 -5.65
CA LYS A 20 -18.08 0.63 -5.46
C LYS A 20 -17.88 2.15 -5.40
N HIS A 21 -16.89 2.67 -6.12
CA HIS A 21 -16.65 4.12 -6.17
C HIS A 21 -17.55 4.80 -7.19
N HIS A 22 -17.95 6.04 -6.89
CA HIS A 22 -18.85 6.80 -7.75
C HIS A 22 -18.14 7.51 -8.91
N THR A 23 -16.82 7.75 -8.79
CA THR A 23 -16.06 8.49 -9.79
C THR A 23 -14.78 7.79 -10.23
N LYS A 24 -14.37 8.02 -11.49
CA LYS A 24 -13.09 7.57 -12.03
C LYS A 24 -11.91 8.12 -11.23
N THR A 25 -12.00 9.40 -10.86
CA THR A 25 -10.96 10.10 -10.09
C THR A 25 -10.72 9.45 -8.73
N GLU A 26 -11.79 9.20 -7.97
CA GLU A 26 -11.72 8.53 -6.67
C GLU A 26 -11.08 7.13 -6.80
N THR A 27 -11.51 6.38 -7.81
CA THR A 27 -10.97 5.03 -8.09
C THR A 27 -9.48 5.06 -8.34
N ILE A 28 -9.01 5.98 -9.17
CA ILE A 28 -7.57 6.11 -9.46
C ILE A 28 -6.80 6.54 -8.21
N ILE A 29 -7.32 7.48 -7.40
CA ILE A 29 -6.67 7.92 -6.16
C ILE A 29 -6.52 6.75 -5.19
N VAL A 30 -7.59 5.98 -4.97
CA VAL A 30 -7.57 4.85 -4.04
C VAL A 30 -6.65 3.74 -4.55
N ALA A 31 -6.71 3.41 -5.85
CA ALA A 31 -5.83 2.42 -6.46
C ALA A 31 -4.34 2.80 -6.30
N LEU A 32 -3.98 4.07 -6.51
CA LEU A 32 -2.60 4.53 -6.33
C LEU A 32 -2.16 4.52 -4.87
N LYS A 33 -3.04 4.90 -3.93
CA LYS A 33 -2.74 4.83 -2.50
C LYS A 33 -2.47 3.39 -2.07
N GLU A 34 -3.28 2.45 -2.54
CA GLU A 34 -3.13 1.04 -2.22
C GLU A 34 -1.86 0.46 -2.85
N TYR A 35 -1.56 0.81 -4.10
CA TYR A 35 -0.30 0.44 -4.75
C TYR A 35 0.92 0.93 -3.95
N ILE A 36 0.92 2.20 -3.50
CA ILE A 36 2.00 2.74 -2.67
C ILE A 36 2.09 1.99 -1.33
N ARG A 37 0.95 1.63 -0.71
CA ARG A 37 0.92 0.86 0.54
C ARG A 37 1.57 -0.51 0.35
N LEU A 38 1.23 -1.22 -0.72
CA LEU A 38 1.82 -2.52 -1.06
C LEU A 38 3.33 -2.41 -1.26
N LYS A 39 3.81 -1.40 -2.01
CA LYS A 39 5.24 -1.15 -2.20
C LYS A 39 5.99 -0.84 -0.90
N LYS A 40 5.36 -0.15 0.06
CA LYS A 40 5.94 0.07 1.39
C LYS A 40 6.08 -1.24 2.17
N VAL A 41 5.06 -2.11 2.10
CA VAL A 41 5.10 -3.43 2.76
C VAL A 41 6.18 -4.30 2.14
N GLU A 42 6.25 -4.39 0.80
CA GLU A 42 7.31 -5.12 0.09
C GLU A 42 8.70 -4.66 0.56
N LYS A 43 8.93 -3.34 0.62
CA LYS A 43 10.20 -2.79 1.09
C LYS A 43 10.53 -3.18 2.53
N VAL A 44 9.55 -3.26 3.42
CA VAL A 44 9.77 -3.72 4.80
C VAL A 44 10.14 -5.20 4.82
N LEU A 45 9.45 -6.02 4.03
CA LEU A 45 9.73 -7.46 3.91
C LEU A 45 11.12 -7.73 3.32
N GLU A 46 11.65 -6.88 2.44
CA GLU A 46 13.03 -7.00 1.93
C GLU A 46 14.11 -6.90 3.03
N HIS A 47 13.77 -6.39 4.21
CA HIS A 47 14.65 -6.33 5.38
C HIS A 47 14.50 -7.53 6.32
N GLU A 48 13.59 -8.46 6.04
CA GLU A 48 13.45 -9.72 6.77
C GLU A 48 14.77 -10.51 6.73
N GLY A 49 15.21 -11.01 7.89
CA GLY A 49 16.50 -11.70 8.04
C GLY A 49 17.76 -10.82 8.03
N LYS A 50 17.65 -9.52 7.72
CA LYS A 50 18.77 -8.55 7.82
C LYS A 50 18.81 -7.81 9.15
N LEU A 51 17.73 -7.83 9.90
CA LEU A 51 17.63 -7.20 11.22
C LEU A 51 18.33 -8.08 12.25
N GLN A 52 19.49 -7.65 12.73
CA GLN A 52 20.08 -8.21 13.93
C GLN A 52 19.32 -7.67 15.14
N MET A 53 18.49 -8.52 15.73
CA MET A 53 17.80 -8.24 16.99
C MET A 53 18.67 -8.78 18.12
N GLU A 54 18.96 -7.96 19.13
CA GLU A 54 19.58 -8.44 20.36
C GLU A 54 18.56 -9.26 21.17
N ASP A 55 18.99 -10.38 21.75
CA ASP A 55 18.13 -11.31 22.51
C ASP A 55 17.81 -10.81 23.93
N THR A 56 17.82 -9.48 24.13
CA THR A 56 17.59 -8.81 25.42
C THR A 56 16.12 -8.45 25.64
N TRP A 57 15.21 -8.95 24.79
CA TRP A 57 13.79 -8.59 24.78
C TRP A 57 13.09 -8.87 26.13
N GLU A 58 13.51 -9.93 26.82
CA GLU A 58 12.96 -10.33 28.12
C GLU A 58 13.32 -9.30 29.21
N ARG A 59 14.57 -8.80 29.20
CA ARG A 59 15.01 -7.69 30.07
C ARG A 59 14.22 -6.42 29.77
N SER A 60 14.02 -6.06 28.50
CA SER A 60 13.27 -4.86 28.12
C SER A 60 11.80 -4.91 28.54
N ARG A 61 11.18 -6.10 28.56
CA ARG A 61 9.78 -6.30 28.97
C ARG A 61 9.57 -6.16 30.47
N HIS A 62 10.54 -6.60 31.28
CA HIS A 62 10.43 -6.67 32.74
C HIS A 62 11.18 -5.55 33.47
N ALA A 63 11.76 -4.59 32.76
CA ALA A 63 12.46 -3.42 33.34
C ALA A 63 11.52 -2.34 33.93
N ARG A 64 10.32 -2.70 34.40
CA ARG A 64 9.38 -1.79 35.08
C ARG A 64 9.43 -1.96 36.58
#